data_AF-A0A7T7RFE0-F1
#
_entry.id   AF-A0A7T7RFE0-F1
#
_cell.length_a   1.000
_cell.length_b   1.000
_cell.length_c   1.000
_cell.angle_alpha   90.00
_cell.angle_beta   90.00
_cell.angle_gamma   90.00
#
_symmetry.space_group_name_H-M   'P 1'
#
loop_
_entity.id
_entity.type
_entity.pdbx_description
1 polymer ?
#
loop_
_entity_poly.entity_id
_entity_poly.type
_entity_poly.pdbx_seq_one_letter_code
_entity_poly.pdbx_strand_id
1 'polypeptide(L)'
;MAVGPLSRYRGMEALQVHHATRGATRSLPVRRALPAPAADPAVSRRHRWTGYDAVDLLALRFLGREDLYWALLDANSGRLPDSYRPGDLLLIPSADDATRIERA
;
A
#
# COMPACT_ATOMS: atom_id res chain seq x y z
N MET A 1 -13.65 -7.72 -13.36
CA MET A 1 -13.60 -7.71 -11.89
C MET A 1 -13.40 -6.28 -11.47
N ALA A 2 -14.36 -5.70 -10.73
CA ALA A 2 -14.23 -4.34 -10.21
C ALA A 2 -13.43 -4.40 -8.91
N VAL A 3 -12.40 -3.57 -8.79
CA VAL A 3 -11.63 -3.39 -7.55
C VAL A 3 -12.23 -2.22 -6.77
N GLY A 4 -12.30 -2.33 -5.45
CA GLY A 4 -12.79 -1.24 -4.61
C GLY A 4 -11.89 0.02 -4.71
N PRO A 5 -12.43 1.22 -4.42
CA PRO A 5 -11.70 2.48 -4.56
C PRO A 5 -10.48 2.62 -3.63
N LEU A 6 -10.49 1.89 -2.52
CA LEU A 6 -9.39 1.82 -1.55
C LEU A 6 -8.54 0.56 -1.71
N SER A 7 -8.82 -0.24 -2.75
CA SER A 7 -8.01 -1.41 -3.05
C SER A 7 -6.62 -0.99 -3.48
N ARG A 8 -5.61 -1.73 -3.03
CA ARG A 8 -4.23 -1.61 -3.48
C ARG A 8 -4.08 -1.76 -5.02
N TYR A 9 -5.05 -2.41 -5.67
CA TYR A 9 -5.10 -2.62 -7.12
C TYR A 9 -5.94 -1.59 -7.88
N ARG A 10 -6.38 -0.50 -7.22
CA ARG A 10 -7.12 0.57 -7.90
C ARG A 10 -6.33 1.11 -9.10
N GLY A 11 -7.00 1.34 -10.22
CA GLY A 11 -6.39 1.85 -11.45
C GLY A 11 -5.48 0.86 -12.19
N MET A 12 -5.33 -0.39 -11.73
CA MET A 12 -4.57 -1.41 -12.46
C MET A 12 -5.44 -2.15 -13.46
N GLU A 13 -4.91 -2.33 -14.67
CA GLU A 13 -5.56 -3.13 -15.70
C GLU A 13 -5.57 -4.61 -15.31
N ALA A 14 -6.74 -5.24 -15.42
CA ALA A 14 -6.88 -6.68 -15.17
C ALA A 14 -6.33 -7.46 -16.37
N LEU A 15 -5.45 -8.43 -16.11
CA LEU A 15 -4.84 -9.26 -17.15
C LEU A 15 -5.80 -10.37 -17.57
N GLN A 16 -5.86 -10.65 -18.87
CA GLN A 16 -6.53 -11.84 -19.39
C GLN A 16 -5.53 -13.00 -19.46
N VAL A 17 -5.74 -14.01 -18.62
CA VAL A 17 -4.86 -15.18 -18.50
C VAL A 17 -5.60 -16.43 -18.97
N HIS A 18 -4.98 -17.18 -19.87
CA HIS A 18 -5.50 -18.48 -20.28
C HIS A 18 -5.07 -19.54 -19.28
N HIS A 19 -6.05 -20.10 -18.56
CA HIS A 19 -5.83 -21.19 -17.62
C HIS A 19 -6.20 -22.52 -18.26
N ALA A 20 -5.31 -23.51 -18.21
CA ALA A 20 -5.49 -24.82 -18.86
C ALA A 20 -6.79 -25.53 -18.44
N THR A 21 -7.27 -25.31 -17.21
CA THR A 21 -8.50 -25.94 -16.69
C THR A 21 -9.74 -25.04 -16.63
N ARG A 22 -9.60 -23.72 -16.79
CA ARG A 22 -10.70 -22.75 -16.63
C ARG A 22 -10.94 -21.87 -17.86
N GLY A 23 -10.16 -22.04 -18.92
CA GLY A 23 -10.21 -21.18 -20.10
C GLY A 23 -9.68 -19.78 -19.82
N ALA A 24 -10.15 -18.77 -20.56
CA ALA A 24 -9.72 -17.39 -20.38
C ALA A 24 -10.32 -16.79 -19.11
N THR A 25 -9.47 -16.38 -18.15
CA THR A 25 -9.89 -15.76 -16.89
C THR A 25 -9.28 -14.36 -16.77
N ARG A 26 -10.00 -13.42 -16.13
CA ARG A 26 -9.43 -12.11 -15.77
C ARG A 26 -8.80 -12.19 -14.38
N SER A 27 -7.53 -11.83 -14.27
CA SER A 27 -6.75 -11.90 -13.03
C SER A 27 -6.06 -10.57 -12.72
N LEU A 28 -5.78 -10.33 -11.44
CA LEU A 28 -5.01 -9.16 -11.03
C LEU A 28 -3.53 -9.31 -11.41
N PRO A 29 -2.86 -8.24 -11.85
CA PRO A 29 -1.43 -8.30 -12.13
C PRO A 29 -0.61 -8.52 -10.86
N VAL A 30 0.51 -9.24 -10.99
CA VAL A 30 1.50 -9.34 -9.92
C VAL A 30 2.19 -7.99 -9.77
N ARG A 31 2.05 -7.35 -8.60
CA ARG A 31 2.86 -6.17 -8.25
C ARG A 31 4.28 -6.62 -7.95
N ARG A 32 5.15 -6.63 -8.96
CA ARG A 32 6.60 -6.54 -8.71
C ARG A 32 6.81 -5.21 -8.02
N ALA A 33 7.48 -5.21 -6.86
CA ALA A 33 7.69 -4.01 -6.05
C ALA A 33 8.11 -2.86 -6.98
N LEU A 34 7.17 -1.97 -7.30
CA LEU A 34 7.51 -0.79 -8.05
C LEU A 34 8.49 -0.02 -7.14
N PRO A 35 9.50 0.65 -7.71
CA PRO A 35 10.11 1.74 -6.98
C PRO A 35 8.97 2.72 -6.71
N ALA A 36 8.36 2.62 -5.53
CA ALA A 36 7.39 3.61 -5.12
C ALA A 36 8.11 4.95 -5.14
N PRO A 37 7.48 6.04 -5.62
CA PRO A 37 7.98 7.35 -5.26
C PRO A 37 8.00 7.35 -3.73
N ALA A 38 9.21 7.33 -3.15
CA ALA A 38 9.38 7.46 -1.71
C ALA A 38 8.52 8.66 -1.31
N ALA A 39 7.58 8.46 -0.39
CA ALA A 39 6.62 9.51 -0.06
C ALA A 39 7.39 10.80 0.19
N ASP A 40 6.97 11.90 -0.45
CA ASP A 40 7.78 13.12 -0.46
C ASP A 40 8.04 13.53 0.99
N PRO A 41 9.31 13.55 1.43
CA PRO A 41 9.65 13.82 2.82
C PRO A 41 9.22 15.23 3.27
N ALA A 42 8.86 16.12 2.34
CA ALA A 42 8.32 17.45 2.65
C ALA A 42 6.87 17.42 3.16
N VAL A 43 6.06 16.45 2.71
CA VAL A 43 4.64 16.29 3.10
C VAL A 43 4.40 15.08 4.01
N SER A 44 5.38 14.17 4.11
CA SER A 44 5.26 12.95 4.90
C SER A 44 5.69 13.14 6.35
N ARG A 45 4.91 12.62 7.29
CA ARG A 45 5.28 12.60 8.72
C ARG A 45 6.31 11.50 8.96
N ARG A 46 7.37 11.80 9.72
CA ARG A 46 8.35 10.80 10.14
C ARG A 46 7.91 10.17 11.46
N HIS A 47 7.82 8.84 11.49
CA HIS A 47 7.59 8.05 12.71
C HIS A 47 8.77 7.12 12.94
N ARG A 48 9.20 7.00 14.19
CA ARG A 48 10.31 6.10 14.55
C ARG A 48 9.74 4.77 15.02
N TRP A 49 10.16 3.70 14.37
CA TRP A 49 9.74 2.34 14.69
C TRP A 49 10.19 1.95 16.10
N THR A 50 9.26 1.57 16.95
CA THR A 50 9.55 1.24 18.36
C THR A 50 9.84 -0.24 18.60
N GLY A 51 9.51 -1.11 17.63
CA GLY A 51 9.59 -2.57 17.78
C GLY A 51 8.32 -3.23 18.32
N TYR A 52 7.44 -2.45 18.94
CA TYR A 52 6.09 -2.88 19.34
C TYR A 52 5.01 -2.31 18.42
N ASP A 53 5.43 -1.56 17.40
CA ASP A 53 4.53 -0.99 16.42
C ASP A 53 4.01 -2.09 15.49
N ALA A 54 2.72 -2.03 15.18
CA ALA A 54 2.09 -2.85 14.15
C ALA A 54 1.62 -1.92 13.02
N VAL A 55 1.89 -2.30 11.77
CA VAL A 55 1.70 -1.42 10.60
C VAL A 55 0.21 -1.09 10.37
N ASP A 56 -0.66 -2.05 10.65
CA ASP A 56 -2.11 -1.92 10.71
C ASP A 56 -2.56 -0.91 11.77
N LEU A 57 -2.02 -0.98 12.99
CA LEU A 57 -2.32 -0.01 14.06
C LEU A 57 -1.77 1.38 13.75
N LEU A 58 -0.61 1.48 13.10
CA LEU A 58 -0.08 2.75 12.60
C LEU A 58 -0.99 3.32 11.50
N ALA A 59 -1.46 2.49 10.58
CA ALA A 59 -2.41 2.91 9.55
C ALA A 59 -3.74 3.37 10.17
N LEU A 60 -4.26 2.67 11.16
CA LEU A 60 -5.44 3.10 11.90
C LEU A 60 -5.21 4.45 12.58
N ARG A 61 -4.07 4.62 13.26
CA ARG A 61 -3.73 5.84 14.01
C ARG A 61 -3.53 7.06 13.11
N PHE A 62 -2.89 6.89 11.96
CA PHE A 62 -2.46 8.01 11.12
C PHE A 62 -3.29 8.19 9.85
N LEU A 63 -3.81 7.11 9.28
CA LEU A 63 -4.63 7.12 8.05
C LEU A 63 -6.12 6.89 8.35
N GLY A 64 -6.47 6.62 9.61
CA GLY A 64 -7.85 6.41 10.06
C GLY A 64 -8.43 5.03 9.74
N ARG A 65 -7.69 4.15 9.05
CA ARG A 65 -8.11 2.79 8.69
C ARG A 65 -6.95 1.81 8.71
N GLU A 66 -7.17 0.64 9.30
CA GLU A 66 -6.19 -0.45 9.32
C GLU A 66 -5.90 -1.02 7.93
N ASP A 67 -6.92 -1.13 7.06
CA ASP A 67 -6.81 -1.66 5.69
C ASP A 67 -5.78 -0.91 4.81
N LEU A 68 -5.44 0.33 5.19
CA LEU A 68 -4.51 1.19 4.46
C LEU A 68 -3.05 0.94 4.83
N TYR A 69 -2.74 -0.08 5.63
CA TYR A 69 -1.36 -0.47 5.96
C TYR A 69 -0.51 -0.68 4.70
N TRP A 70 -1.11 -1.17 3.61
CA TRP A 70 -0.42 -1.32 2.33
C TRP A 70 0.06 0.00 1.73
N ALA A 71 -0.70 1.08 1.88
CA ALA A 71 -0.31 2.41 1.39
C ALA A 71 0.89 2.95 2.19
N LEU A 72 0.92 2.68 3.50
CA LEU A 72 2.05 2.98 4.36
C LEU A 72 3.31 2.18 3.96
N LEU A 73 3.17 0.88 3.67
CA LEU A 73 4.30 0.06 3.21
C LEU A 73 4.77 0.46 1.81
N ASP A 74 3.84 0.68 0.88
CA ASP A 74 4.16 1.11 -0.48
C ASP A 74 4.91 2.46 -0.44
N ALA A 75 4.51 3.41 0.40
CA ALA A 75 5.22 4.67 0.62
C ALA A 75 6.68 4.49 1.10
N ASN A 76 7.00 3.35 1.73
CA ASN A 76 8.32 2.99 2.24
C ASN A 76 8.97 1.87 1.41
N SER A 77 8.89 1.99 0.09
CA SER A 77 9.50 1.04 -0.88
C SER A 77 8.93 -0.38 -0.83
N GLY A 78 7.74 -0.56 -0.28
CA GLY A 78 7.12 -1.88 -0.14
C GLY A 78 7.88 -2.82 0.83
N ARG A 79 8.69 -2.27 1.74
CA ARG A 79 9.35 -3.05 2.79
C ARG A 79 8.32 -3.83 3.60
N LEU A 80 8.62 -5.09 3.91
CA LEU A 80 7.74 -5.92 4.73
C LEU A 80 7.75 -5.44 6.19
N PRO A 81 6.64 -5.59 6.94
CA PRO A 81 6.56 -5.27 8.37
C PRO A 81 7.71 -5.90 9.18
N ASP A 82 8.02 -7.17 8.92
CA ASP A 82 9.04 -7.92 9.65
C ASP A 82 10.47 -7.47 9.35
N SER A 83 10.66 -6.64 8.31
CA SER A 83 11.97 -6.11 7.93
C SER A 83 12.36 -4.86 8.74
N TYR A 84 11.44 -4.25 9.48
CA TYR A 84 11.71 -3.05 10.27
C TYR A 84 12.41 -3.39 11.57
N ARG A 85 13.44 -2.61 11.90
CA ARG A 85 14.14 -2.72 13.17
C ARG A 85 13.76 -1.55 14.10
N PRO A 86 13.75 -1.76 15.42
CA PRO A 86 13.61 -0.66 16.36
C PRO A 86 14.63 0.45 16.07
N GLY A 87 14.12 1.66 15.91
CA GLY A 87 14.91 2.84 15.55
C GLY A 87 14.83 3.24 14.07
N ASP A 88 14.32 2.37 13.19
CA ASP A 88 14.08 2.71 11.78
C ASP A 88 13.10 3.89 11.66
N LEU A 89 13.27 4.68 10.60
CA LEU A 89 12.34 5.76 10.26
C LEU A 89 11.33 5.25 9.23
N LEU A 90 10.06 5.44 9.55
CA LEU A 90 8.91 5.17 8.71
C LEU A 90 8.32 6.49 8.23
N LEU A 91 8.16 6.65 6.91
CA LEU A 91 7.47 7.79 6.31
C LEU A 91 5.98 7.49 6.26
N ILE A 92 5.19 8.32 6.92
CA ILE A 92 3.74 8.21 6.94
C ILE A 92 3.20 9.21 5.91
N PRO A 93 2.53 8.73 4.83
CA PRO A 93 1.90 9.61 3.86
C PRO A 93 0.72 10.37 4.49
N SER A 94 0.31 11.46 3.85
CA SER A 94 -0.88 12.18 4.29
C SER A 94 -2.13 11.29 4.19
N ALA A 95 -3.06 11.43 5.14
CA ALA A 95 -4.31 10.67 5.11
C ALA A 95 -5.12 10.98 3.83
N ASP A 96 -5.05 12.22 3.34
CA ASP A 96 -5.70 12.65 2.11
C ASP A 96 -5.13 11.91 0.90
N ASP A 97 -3.82 11.76 0.77
CA ASP A 97 -3.23 11.03 -0.36
C ASP A 97 -3.53 9.53 -0.31
N ALA A 98 -3.55 8.95 0.89
CA ALA A 98 -3.89 7.54 1.08
C ALA A 98 -5.37 7.24 0.79
N THR A 99 -6.27 8.17 1.13
CA THR A 99 -7.73 8.00 1.00
C THR A 99 -8.35 8.65 -0.22
N ARG A 100 -7.57 9.41 -1.02
CA ARG A 100 -8.05 10.08 -2.24
C ARG A 100 -8.70 9.08 -3.19
N ILE A 101 -9.97 9.34 -3.50
CA ILE A 101 -10.73 8.63 -4.53
C ILE A 101 -10.83 9.56 -5.74
N GLU A 102 -10.05 9.29 -6.78
CA GLU A 102 -10.25 9.96 -8.06
C GLU A 102 -11.48 9.34 -8.73
N ARG A 103 -12.54 10.15 -8.88
CA ARG A 103 -13.71 9.78 -9.68
C ARG A 103 -13.44 10.30 -11.10
N ALA A 104 -13.15 9.38 -12.01
CA ALA A 104 -13.11 9.64 -13.45
C ALA A 104 -14.52 9.55 -14.04
#